data_AF-A0A953WRW8-F1
#
_entry.id   AF-A0A953WRW8-F1
#
_cell.length_a   1.000
_cell.length_b   1.000
_cell.length_c   1.000
_cell.angle_alpha   90.00
_cell.angle_beta   90.00
_cell.angle_gamma   90.00
#
_symmetry.space_group_name_H-M   'P 1'
#
loop_
_entity.id
_entity.type
_entity.pdbx_description
1 polymer ?
#
loop_
_entity_poly.entity_id
_entity_poly.type
_entity_poly.pdbx_seq_one_letter_code
_entity_poly.pdbx_strand_id
1 'polypeptide(L)'
;HGEHTYEIQYLVKNQIRYSDDRDELYWNVTGNYWLLPIDEASARITLPRGAEVTGQSGYTGGYGASGEDYTYGSEDGAYVFRTSRPLGLKEGLTISLDLAKGTIAPPSLGDKGTLWWFRNGALAILVASFCGVFLFLLSSFRKVGEDPQKPPVFPRYEPPEGYSPAAAHYIYYRGLRGHQALISTLIGMGVKGLVDIDASDKKSTTLTLKGQANAAALNTEEATLESSLFGGLSQLVLGKKYNAHFTTAYSAFRRSLAKSYGGDYFRWNIGYTLAAAVMTIGAVVFAVSQAVNWHGWHTLVVLAFAALNGLFMYLMPAPTPKGQKVRSEIAGFRLYLETAEKLQMNAVKVGSDAPPPMSTERYEKFLPYAVALNVEKPWTKYFEHQMPKEAAAYSPAWGSFGDRSFRNIGGMNDAIMSSMNTGVASSLPQSSSSSGSGGGGFSGGGGGGGGGGGW
;
A
#
# COMPACT_ATOMS: atom_id res chain seq x y z
N HIS A 1 -34.93 47.99 -12.97
CA HIS A 1 -36.12 47.16 -13.21
C HIS A 1 -36.73 47.58 -14.52
N GLY A 2 -36.85 46.64 -15.44
CA GLY A 2 -37.32 46.88 -16.81
C GLY A 2 -37.23 45.57 -17.58
N GLU A 3 -37.83 45.55 -18.76
CA GLU A 3 -37.71 44.42 -19.68
C GLU A 3 -36.30 44.40 -20.28
N HIS A 4 -35.67 43.23 -20.28
CA HIS A 4 -34.33 43.03 -20.82
C HIS A 4 -34.35 41.87 -21.80
N THR A 5 -33.88 42.10 -23.03
CA THR A 5 -33.79 41.08 -24.07
C THR A 5 -32.36 40.52 -24.13
N TYR A 6 -32.24 39.20 -24.08
CA TYR A 6 -30.98 38.49 -24.25
C TYR A 6 -31.08 37.58 -25.47
N GLU A 7 -30.10 37.68 -26.36
CA GLU A 7 -29.99 36.79 -27.52
C GLU A 7 -28.73 35.93 -27.38
N ILE A 8 -28.90 34.61 -27.48
CA ILE A 8 -27.80 33.64 -27.40
C ILE A 8 -27.81 32.81 -28.67
N GLN A 9 -26.78 32.99 -29.50
CA GLN A 9 -26.59 32.21 -30.72
C GLN A 9 -25.48 31.18 -30.52
N TYR A 10 -25.73 29.94 -30.91
CA TYR A 10 -24.76 28.85 -30.79
C TYR A 10 -24.96 27.82 -31.89
N LEU A 11 -23.87 27.14 -32.25
CA LEU A 11 -23.88 26.03 -33.20
C LEU A 11 -23.70 24.72 -32.44
N VAL A 12 -24.63 23.78 -32.62
CA VAL A 12 -24.54 22.44 -32.05
C VAL A 12 -24.35 21.40 -33.15
N LYS A 13 -23.52 20.39 -32.90
CA LYS A 13 -23.33 19.23 -33.78
C LYS A 13 -24.06 18.00 -33.22
N ASN A 14 -24.41 17.06 -34.10
CA ASN A 14 -24.92 15.73 -33.75
C ASN A 14 -26.17 15.74 -32.85
N GLN A 15 -27.15 16.61 -33.13
CA GLN A 15 -28.42 16.69 -32.39
C GLN A 15 -29.55 15.85 -32.99
N ILE A 16 -29.29 15.20 -34.11
CA ILE A 16 -30.25 14.31 -34.77
C ILE A 16 -30.04 12.89 -34.26
N ARG A 17 -31.14 12.27 -33.84
CA ARG A 17 -31.20 10.84 -33.54
C ARG A 17 -31.53 10.10 -34.83
N TYR A 18 -30.78 9.05 -35.11
CA TYR A 18 -30.95 8.25 -36.31
C TYR A 18 -31.52 6.89 -35.91
N SER A 19 -32.71 6.57 -36.41
CA SER A 19 -33.37 5.26 -36.28
C SER A 19 -33.40 4.55 -37.63
N ASP A 20 -33.85 3.29 -37.68
CA ASP A 20 -33.90 2.53 -38.93
C ASP A 20 -34.96 3.07 -39.91
N ASP A 21 -36.04 3.65 -39.38
CA ASP A 21 -37.23 4.10 -40.11
C ASP A 21 -37.32 5.62 -40.29
N ARG A 22 -36.69 6.41 -39.40
CA ARG A 22 -36.78 7.87 -39.39
C ARG A 22 -35.55 8.56 -38.79
N ASP A 23 -35.45 9.86 -39.02
CA ASP A 23 -34.51 10.75 -38.34
C ASP A 23 -35.29 11.67 -37.41
N GLU A 24 -34.84 11.86 -36.17
CA GLU A 24 -35.59 12.60 -35.15
C GLU A 24 -34.76 13.78 -34.61
N LEU A 25 -35.33 14.99 -34.69
CA LEU A 25 -34.86 16.13 -33.91
C LEU A 25 -35.60 16.14 -32.57
N TYR A 26 -34.91 15.75 -31.51
CA TYR A 26 -35.42 15.80 -30.14
C TYR A 26 -34.68 16.89 -29.35
N TRP A 27 -35.38 17.91 -28.87
CA TRP A 27 -34.76 19.08 -28.24
C TRP A 27 -35.50 19.56 -27.00
N ASN A 28 -34.79 19.69 -25.88
CA ASN A 28 -35.30 20.35 -24.67
C ASN A 28 -35.17 21.87 -24.86
N VAL A 29 -36.26 22.54 -25.24
CA VAL A 29 -36.27 23.96 -25.59
C VAL A 29 -35.85 24.83 -24.41
N THR A 30 -36.51 24.66 -23.27
CA THR A 30 -36.24 25.44 -22.05
C THR A 30 -35.42 24.63 -21.03
N GLY A 31 -35.61 23.31 -20.97
CA GLY A 31 -35.11 22.47 -19.87
C GLY A 31 -35.95 22.60 -18.59
N ASN A 32 -35.61 21.81 -17.56
CA ASN A 32 -36.38 21.70 -16.30
C ASN A 32 -35.69 22.34 -15.08
N TYR A 33 -34.64 23.13 -15.27
CA TYR A 33 -33.81 23.65 -14.18
C TYR A 33 -34.13 25.12 -13.82
N TRP A 34 -35.19 25.69 -14.40
CA TRP A 34 -35.64 27.04 -14.10
C TRP A 34 -36.31 27.13 -12.72
N LEU A 35 -35.83 28.05 -11.89
CA LEU A 35 -36.40 28.33 -10.56
C LEU A 35 -37.44 29.46 -10.58
N LEU A 36 -37.79 29.93 -11.78
CA LEU A 36 -38.77 30.97 -12.05
C LEU A 36 -39.83 30.41 -13.02
N PRO A 37 -41.09 30.86 -12.94
CA PRO A 37 -42.08 30.54 -13.96
C PRO A 37 -41.70 31.15 -15.30
N ILE A 38 -42.12 30.50 -16.39
CA ILE A 38 -41.97 31.00 -17.76
C ILE A 38 -43.36 31.30 -18.30
N ASP A 39 -43.65 32.58 -18.55
CA ASP A 39 -44.97 33.02 -18.99
C ASP A 39 -45.35 32.44 -20.36
N GLU A 40 -44.39 32.43 -21.29
CA GLU A 40 -44.53 31.82 -22.61
C GLU A 40 -43.19 31.25 -23.08
N ALA A 41 -43.22 30.05 -23.66
CA ALA A 41 -42.09 29.48 -24.39
C ALA A 41 -42.50 29.09 -25.80
N SER A 42 -41.65 29.43 -26.77
CA SER A 42 -41.84 29.03 -28.16
C SER A 42 -40.56 28.48 -28.76
N ALA A 43 -40.71 27.56 -29.71
CA ALA A 43 -39.63 27.03 -30.51
C ALA A 43 -39.99 27.12 -31.98
N ARG A 44 -39.14 27.83 -32.74
CA ARG A 44 -39.25 27.98 -34.18
C ARG A 44 -38.14 27.18 -34.85
N ILE A 45 -38.51 26.19 -35.64
CA ILE A 45 -37.58 25.26 -36.29
C ILE A 45 -37.62 25.48 -37.79
N THR A 46 -36.46 25.79 -38.36
CA THR A 46 -36.28 25.92 -39.81
C THR A 46 -35.44 24.75 -40.30
N LEU A 47 -35.99 23.96 -41.23
CA LEU A 47 -35.33 22.79 -41.80
C LEU A 47 -34.72 23.11 -43.17
N PRO A 48 -33.73 22.32 -43.64
CA PRO A 48 -33.22 22.42 -45.01
C PRO A 48 -34.34 22.24 -46.05
N ARG A 49 -34.18 22.85 -47.23
CA ARG A 49 -35.14 22.67 -48.33
C ARG A 49 -35.24 21.20 -48.71
N GLY A 50 -36.47 20.71 -48.84
CA GLY A 50 -36.76 19.31 -49.20
C GLY A 50 -36.86 18.35 -48.01
N ALA A 51 -36.70 18.83 -46.77
CA ALA A 51 -36.99 18.05 -45.59
C ALA A 51 -38.51 17.79 -45.45
N GLU A 52 -38.88 16.52 -45.29
CA GLU A 52 -40.27 16.12 -45.04
C GLU A 52 -40.46 15.75 -43.57
N VAL A 53 -41.40 16.42 -42.90
CA VAL A 53 -41.78 16.10 -41.52
C VAL A 53 -42.86 15.03 -41.54
N THR A 54 -42.56 13.89 -40.92
CA THR A 54 -43.45 12.72 -40.88
C THR A 54 -44.22 12.60 -39.56
N GLY A 55 -43.80 13.33 -38.52
CA GLY A 55 -44.43 13.31 -37.20
C GLY A 55 -43.95 14.45 -36.31
N GLN A 56 -44.75 14.80 -35.31
CA GLN A 56 -44.43 15.85 -34.34
C GLN A 56 -44.96 15.48 -32.96
N SER A 57 -44.24 15.86 -31.91
CA SER A 57 -44.68 15.74 -30.53
C SER A 57 -44.08 16.85 -29.69
N GLY A 58 -44.85 17.34 -28.73
CA GLY A 58 -44.40 18.28 -27.70
C GLY A 58 -44.71 17.72 -26.33
N TYR A 59 -43.84 18.03 -25.36
CA TYR A 59 -43.99 17.61 -23.98
C TYR A 59 -43.79 18.80 -23.06
N THR A 60 -44.74 19.02 -22.17
CA THR A 60 -44.71 20.05 -21.13
C THR A 60 -44.75 19.44 -19.73
N GLY A 61 -44.21 20.17 -18.75
CA GLY A 61 -44.25 19.82 -17.34
C GLY A 61 -42.88 19.52 -16.73
N GLY A 62 -42.89 19.00 -15.50
CA GLY A 62 -41.68 18.66 -14.74
C GLY A 62 -40.88 17.50 -15.35
N TYR A 63 -39.70 17.23 -14.80
CA TYR A 63 -38.85 16.12 -15.27
C TYR A 63 -39.61 14.77 -15.23
N GLY A 64 -39.71 14.12 -16.39
CA GLY A 64 -40.43 12.84 -16.57
C GLY A 64 -41.94 12.97 -16.81
N ALA A 65 -42.50 14.19 -16.83
CA ALA A 65 -43.88 14.42 -17.22
C ALA A 65 -44.06 14.37 -18.75
N SER A 66 -45.27 14.02 -19.19
CA SER A 66 -45.66 13.94 -20.60
C SER A 66 -46.91 14.80 -20.88
N GLY A 67 -46.94 16.02 -20.33
CA GLY A 67 -48.04 16.96 -20.59
C GLY A 67 -48.05 17.41 -22.05
N GLU A 68 -49.21 17.82 -22.55
CA GLU A 68 -49.39 18.22 -23.96
C GLU A 68 -49.91 19.67 -24.05
N ASP A 69 -49.52 20.51 -23.09
CA ASP A 69 -49.95 21.92 -23.02
C ASP A 69 -49.19 22.80 -24.04
N TYR A 70 -49.29 22.45 -25.32
CA TYR A 70 -48.67 23.19 -26.42
C TYR A 70 -49.60 23.23 -27.65
N THR A 71 -49.31 24.18 -28.53
CA THR A 71 -49.88 24.28 -29.87
C THR A 71 -48.77 24.09 -30.90
N TYR A 72 -49.12 23.52 -32.04
CA TYR A 72 -48.21 23.27 -33.15
C TYR A 72 -48.81 23.83 -34.44
N GLY A 73 -47.98 24.48 -35.24
CA GLY A 73 -48.35 25.03 -36.54
C GLY A 73 -47.15 25.32 -37.42
N SER A 74 -47.41 25.93 -38.57
CA SER A 74 -46.39 26.35 -39.53
C SER A 74 -46.55 27.85 -39.83
N GLU A 75 -45.48 28.62 -39.69
CA GLU A 75 -45.43 30.07 -39.91
C GLU A 75 -44.17 30.46 -40.71
N ASP A 76 -44.35 31.13 -41.84
CA ASP A 76 -43.32 31.52 -42.81
C ASP A 76 -42.33 30.40 -43.18
N GLY A 77 -42.82 29.18 -43.35
CA GLY A 77 -41.99 28.02 -43.71
C GLY A 77 -41.15 27.44 -42.56
N ALA A 78 -41.43 27.84 -41.31
CA ALA A 78 -40.88 27.22 -40.11
C ALA A 78 -41.98 26.49 -39.32
N TYR A 79 -41.59 25.42 -38.62
CA TYR A 79 -42.46 24.71 -37.70
C TYR A 79 -42.38 25.37 -36.33
N VAL A 80 -43.55 25.70 -35.76
CA VAL A 80 -43.64 26.49 -34.53
C VAL A 80 -44.38 25.71 -33.46
N PHE A 81 -43.73 25.56 -32.31
CA PHE A 81 -44.34 25.08 -31.07
C PHE A 81 -44.48 26.26 -30.12
N ARG A 82 -45.65 26.40 -29.47
CA ARG A 82 -45.89 27.40 -28.42
C ARG A 82 -46.60 26.77 -27.23
N THR A 83 -46.21 27.11 -26.02
CA THR A 83 -46.93 26.69 -24.80
C THR A 83 -48.35 27.27 -24.78
N SER A 84 -49.35 26.46 -24.41
CA SER A 84 -50.75 26.93 -24.29
C SER A 84 -51.08 27.49 -22.89
N ARG A 85 -50.17 27.32 -21.92
CA ARG A 85 -50.21 27.91 -20.59
C ARG A 85 -48.80 28.25 -20.09
N PRO A 86 -48.65 29.11 -19.08
CA PRO A 86 -47.36 29.32 -18.41
C PRO A 86 -46.77 28.02 -17.85
N LEU A 87 -45.45 27.91 -17.91
CA LEU A 87 -44.69 26.82 -17.29
C LEU A 87 -44.33 27.21 -15.85
N GLY A 88 -44.68 26.34 -14.90
CA GLY A 88 -44.33 26.49 -13.49
C GLY A 88 -42.85 26.23 -13.19
N LEU A 89 -42.48 26.35 -11.91
CA LEU A 89 -41.10 26.10 -11.48
C LEU A 89 -40.67 24.67 -11.84
N LYS A 90 -39.50 24.55 -12.47
CA LYS A 90 -38.94 23.28 -12.99
C LYS A 90 -39.79 22.57 -14.06
N GLU A 91 -40.86 23.19 -14.54
CA GLU A 91 -41.51 22.75 -15.77
C GLU A 91 -40.69 23.19 -16.98
N GLY A 92 -40.80 22.45 -18.08
CA GLY A 92 -40.11 22.77 -19.32
C GLY A 92 -40.92 22.39 -20.55
N LEU A 93 -40.51 22.92 -21.69
CA LEU A 93 -40.98 22.51 -23.02
C LEU A 93 -39.89 21.68 -23.69
N THR A 94 -40.28 20.50 -24.16
CA THR A 94 -39.47 19.62 -25.00
C THR A 94 -40.23 19.33 -26.28
N ILE A 95 -39.53 19.28 -27.40
CA ILE A 95 -40.14 19.04 -28.71
C ILE A 95 -39.42 17.90 -29.41
N SER A 96 -40.18 17.15 -30.21
CA SER A 96 -39.70 16.17 -31.14
C SER A 96 -40.31 16.40 -32.51
N LEU A 97 -39.47 16.38 -33.55
CA LEU A 97 -39.87 16.33 -34.94
C LEU A 97 -39.27 15.09 -35.59
N ASP A 98 -40.14 14.23 -36.09
CA ASP A 98 -39.77 13.10 -36.93
C ASP A 98 -39.66 13.55 -38.38
N LEU A 99 -38.56 13.21 -39.02
CA LEU A 99 -38.21 13.53 -40.39
C LEU A 99 -38.11 12.24 -41.21
N ALA A 100 -38.44 12.34 -42.49
CA ALA A 100 -38.20 11.27 -43.45
C ALA A 100 -36.73 10.84 -43.42
N LYS A 101 -36.49 9.53 -43.55
CA LYS A 101 -35.16 8.96 -43.43
C LYS A 101 -34.19 9.55 -44.45
N GLY A 102 -33.00 9.93 -44.00
CA GLY A 102 -31.94 10.47 -44.87
C GLY A 102 -32.07 11.97 -45.14
N THR A 103 -32.98 12.66 -44.43
CA THR A 103 -33.12 14.12 -44.51
C THR A 103 -31.86 14.83 -44.01
N ILE A 104 -31.18 14.28 -43.00
CA ILE A 104 -29.91 14.81 -42.46
C ILE A 104 -28.84 13.72 -42.55
N ALA A 105 -27.64 14.07 -43.01
CA ALA A 105 -26.56 13.11 -43.15
C ALA A 105 -26.06 12.61 -41.77
N PRO A 106 -25.96 11.28 -41.56
CA PRO A 106 -25.44 10.74 -40.31
C PRO A 106 -23.96 11.08 -40.11
N PRO A 107 -23.45 11.05 -38.85
CA PRO A 107 -22.05 11.31 -38.57
C PRO A 107 -21.14 10.38 -39.38
N SER A 108 -20.08 10.97 -39.98
CA SER A 108 -19.11 10.21 -40.76
C SER A 108 -18.37 9.19 -39.88
N LEU A 109 -17.66 8.24 -40.50
CA LEU A 109 -16.79 7.32 -39.75
C LEU A 109 -15.72 8.07 -38.94
N GLY A 110 -15.21 9.19 -39.45
CA GLY A 110 -14.28 10.06 -38.73
C GLY A 110 -14.90 10.75 -37.52
N ASP A 111 -16.15 11.22 -37.65
CA ASP A 111 -16.89 11.80 -36.52
C ASP A 111 -17.15 10.75 -35.44
N LYS A 112 -17.56 9.54 -35.83
CA LYS A 112 -17.75 8.40 -34.90
C LYS A 112 -16.45 8.05 -34.18
N GLY A 113 -15.31 8.04 -34.88
CA GLY A 113 -14.00 7.80 -34.28
C GLY A 113 -13.61 8.88 -33.27
N THR A 114 -13.85 10.15 -33.61
CA THR A 114 -13.58 11.29 -32.72
C THR A 114 -14.45 11.24 -31.47
N LEU A 115 -15.74 10.96 -31.62
CA LEU A 115 -16.67 10.78 -30.49
C LEU A 115 -16.27 9.59 -29.61
N TRP A 116 -15.84 8.48 -30.22
CA TRP A 116 -15.32 7.34 -29.47
C TRP A 116 -14.08 7.71 -28.67
N TRP A 117 -13.15 8.49 -29.26
CA TRP A 117 -11.96 8.97 -28.58
C TRP A 117 -12.30 9.89 -27.40
N PHE A 118 -13.21 10.85 -27.58
CA PHE A 118 -13.65 11.71 -26.48
C PHE A 118 -14.30 10.92 -25.34
N ARG A 119 -15.00 9.82 -25.66
CA ARG A 119 -15.65 8.97 -24.65
C ARG A 119 -14.70 7.98 -23.98
N ASN A 120 -13.76 7.40 -24.72
CA ASN A 120 -12.98 6.23 -24.28
C ASN A 120 -11.46 6.40 -24.38
N GLY A 121 -10.96 7.46 -25.01
CA GLY A 121 -9.54 7.67 -25.30
C GLY A 121 -8.69 7.72 -24.03
N ALA A 122 -9.13 8.44 -23.00
CA ALA A 122 -8.46 8.48 -21.70
C ALA A 122 -8.37 7.09 -21.06
N LEU A 123 -9.45 6.30 -21.10
CA LEU A 123 -9.45 4.93 -20.57
C LEU A 123 -8.53 4.01 -21.39
N ALA A 124 -8.55 4.12 -22.72
CA ALA A 124 -7.66 3.37 -23.60
C ALA A 124 -6.19 3.67 -23.33
N ILE A 125 -5.83 4.95 -23.12
CA ILE A 125 -4.49 5.38 -22.72
C ILE A 125 -4.09 4.74 -21.38
N LEU A 126 -4.97 4.77 -20.37
CA LEU A 126 -4.69 4.18 -19.06
C LEU A 126 -4.45 2.68 -19.17
N VAL A 127 -5.29 1.93 -19.89
CA VAL A 127 -5.16 0.48 -20.05
C VAL A 127 -3.90 0.12 -20.82
N ALA A 128 -3.61 0.82 -21.92
CA ALA A 128 -2.39 0.59 -22.71
C ALA A 128 -1.13 0.88 -21.88
N SER A 129 -1.13 2.00 -21.15
CA SER A 129 -0.03 2.38 -20.26
C SER A 129 0.15 1.38 -19.12
N PHE A 130 -0.95 0.86 -18.56
CA PHE A 130 -0.93 -0.15 -17.53
C PHE A 130 -0.24 -1.42 -18.02
N CYS A 131 -0.60 -1.88 -19.22
CA CYS A 131 0.07 -3.03 -19.85
C CYS A 131 1.56 -2.76 -20.08
N GLY A 132 1.92 -1.55 -20.54
CA GLY A 132 3.33 -1.16 -20.73
C GLY A 132 4.14 -1.16 -19.44
N VAL A 133 3.63 -0.55 -18.37
CA VAL A 133 4.26 -0.54 -17.05
C VAL A 133 4.35 -1.95 -16.46
N PHE A 134 3.31 -2.77 -16.63
CA PHE A 134 3.33 -4.17 -16.21
C PHE A 134 4.41 -4.97 -16.92
N LEU A 135 4.52 -4.86 -18.25
CA LEU A 135 5.56 -5.54 -19.02
C LEU A 135 6.97 -5.06 -18.64
N PHE A 136 7.15 -3.77 -18.41
CA PHE A 136 8.40 -3.22 -17.91
C PHE A 136 8.78 -3.79 -16.54
N LEU A 137 7.85 -3.80 -15.59
CA LEU A 137 8.05 -4.33 -14.25
C LEU A 137 8.31 -5.84 -14.26
N LEU A 138 7.56 -6.60 -15.07
CA LEU A 138 7.76 -8.03 -15.25
C LEU A 138 9.13 -8.33 -15.86
N SER A 139 9.53 -7.60 -16.90
CA SER A 139 10.86 -7.75 -17.49
C SER A 139 11.96 -7.36 -16.51
N SER A 140 11.75 -6.34 -15.68
CA SER A 140 12.73 -5.92 -14.68
C SER A 140 12.86 -6.96 -13.58
N PHE A 141 11.74 -7.50 -13.10
CA PHE A 141 11.70 -8.56 -12.10
C PHE A 141 12.43 -9.83 -12.58
N ARG A 142 12.20 -10.28 -13.81
CA ARG A 142 12.93 -11.43 -14.38
C ARG A 142 14.45 -11.18 -14.50
N LYS A 143 14.87 -9.93 -14.65
CA LYS A 143 16.30 -9.57 -14.76
C LYS A 143 17.00 -9.46 -13.41
N VAL A 144 16.34 -8.90 -12.39
CA VAL A 144 17.00 -8.52 -11.13
C VAL A 144 16.26 -8.93 -9.85
N GLY A 145 14.99 -9.31 -9.95
CA GLY A 145 14.12 -9.65 -8.82
C GLY A 145 14.03 -11.15 -8.53
N GLU A 146 14.37 -12.02 -9.48
CA GLU A 146 14.39 -13.47 -9.25
C GLU A 146 15.49 -13.85 -8.24
N ASP A 147 15.09 -14.49 -7.15
CA ASP A 147 16.00 -15.03 -6.13
C ASP A 147 16.99 -16.02 -6.82
N PRO A 148 18.31 -15.94 -6.56
CA PRO A 148 19.26 -16.96 -6.97
C PRO A 148 18.85 -18.35 -6.48
N GLN A 149 19.33 -19.41 -7.15
CA GLN A 149 19.05 -20.79 -6.76
C GLN A 149 19.32 -21.01 -5.26
N LYS A 150 18.30 -21.50 -4.56
CA LYS A 150 18.37 -21.76 -3.12
C LYS A 150 19.09 -23.09 -2.91
N PRO A 151 20.28 -23.10 -2.27
CA PRO A 151 20.92 -24.37 -1.95
C PRO A 151 20.05 -25.15 -0.94
N PRO A 152 20.14 -26.50 -0.92
CA PRO A 152 19.40 -27.33 0.01
C PRO A 152 19.63 -26.89 1.46
N VAL A 153 18.56 -26.73 2.22
CA VAL A 153 18.61 -26.36 3.64
C VAL A 153 18.54 -27.63 4.47
N PHE A 154 19.63 -27.96 5.15
CA PHE A 154 19.73 -29.05 6.12
C PHE A 154 20.06 -28.49 7.50
N PRO A 155 19.69 -29.19 8.60
CA PRO A 155 20.04 -28.77 9.95
C PRO A 155 21.55 -28.57 10.10
N ARG A 156 21.96 -27.41 10.62
CA ARG A 156 23.35 -27.10 10.96
C ARG A 156 23.45 -26.89 12.47
N TYR A 157 24.44 -27.50 13.11
CA TYR A 157 24.56 -27.47 14.57
C TYR A 157 25.29 -26.25 15.13
N GLU A 158 25.97 -25.49 14.27
CA GLU A 158 26.70 -24.27 14.59
C GLU A 158 26.21 -23.12 13.68
N PRO A 159 26.25 -21.87 14.17
CA PRO A 159 25.95 -20.70 13.35
C PRO A 159 27.01 -20.52 12.25
N PRO A 160 26.69 -19.79 11.17
CA PRO A 160 27.66 -19.46 10.12
C PRO A 160 28.86 -18.72 10.70
N GLU A 161 30.06 -19.11 10.30
CA GLU A 161 31.31 -18.53 10.81
C GLU A 161 31.42 -17.03 10.48
N GLY A 162 31.81 -16.24 11.49
CA GLY A 162 32.03 -14.80 11.33
C GLY A 162 30.78 -13.93 11.40
N TYR A 163 29.59 -14.49 11.65
CA TYR A 163 28.34 -13.72 11.75
C TYR A 163 27.82 -13.69 13.19
N SER A 164 27.68 -12.49 13.75
CA SER A 164 27.04 -12.30 15.06
C SER A 164 25.52 -12.56 15.03
N PRO A 165 24.85 -12.68 16.19
CA PRO A 165 23.39 -12.83 16.25
C PRO A 165 22.64 -11.71 15.50
N ALA A 166 23.09 -10.47 15.63
CA ALA A 166 22.51 -9.33 14.92
C ALA A 166 22.71 -9.41 13.41
N ALA A 167 23.89 -9.84 12.96
CA ALA A 167 24.16 -10.08 11.55
C ALA A 167 23.27 -11.19 10.98
N ALA A 168 23.13 -12.30 11.72
CA ALA A 168 22.25 -13.41 11.34
C ALA A 168 20.78 -12.96 11.24
N HIS A 169 20.30 -12.14 12.17
CA HIS A 169 18.97 -11.53 12.08
C HIS A 169 18.83 -10.67 10.81
N TYR A 170 19.77 -9.74 10.61
CA TYR A 170 19.73 -8.80 9.50
C TYR A 170 19.69 -9.52 8.15
N ILE A 171 20.56 -10.52 7.97
CA ILE A 171 20.64 -11.29 6.73
C ILE A 171 19.40 -12.17 6.55
N TYR A 172 18.94 -12.85 7.60
CA TYR A 172 17.79 -13.76 7.46
C TYR A 172 16.49 -13.04 7.09
N TYR A 173 16.24 -11.89 7.72
CA TYR A 173 15.02 -11.09 7.54
C TYR A 173 15.14 -9.98 6.48
N ARG A 174 16.25 -9.90 5.74
CA ARG A 174 16.51 -8.86 4.72
C ARG A 174 16.48 -7.44 5.31
N GLY A 175 16.98 -7.29 6.54
CA GLY A 175 16.93 -6.06 7.32
C GLY A 175 16.57 -6.33 8.78
N LEU A 176 16.21 -5.27 9.49
CA LEU A 176 15.81 -5.34 10.89
C LEU A 176 14.30 -5.49 11.01
N ARG A 177 13.87 -6.56 11.68
CA ARG A 177 12.48 -6.79 12.06
C ARG A 177 12.35 -6.64 13.57
N GLY A 178 11.55 -5.67 14.02
CA GLY A 178 11.38 -5.40 15.45
C GLY A 178 12.68 -4.98 16.14
N HIS A 179 12.89 -5.49 17.35
CA HIS A 179 14.04 -5.17 18.21
C HIS A 179 14.94 -6.39 18.49
N GLN A 180 14.67 -7.53 17.86
CA GLN A 180 15.33 -8.81 18.13
C GLN A 180 16.83 -8.76 17.89
N ALA A 181 17.30 -8.07 16.83
CA ALA A 181 18.74 -7.90 16.59
C ALA A 181 19.43 -7.16 17.76
N LEU A 182 18.83 -6.07 18.24
CA LEU A 182 19.36 -5.32 19.39
C LEU A 182 19.34 -6.17 20.65
N ILE A 183 18.20 -6.79 20.96
CA ILE A 183 18.03 -7.61 22.16
C ILE A 183 19.00 -8.80 22.15
N SER A 184 19.14 -9.50 21.02
CA SER A 184 20.12 -10.58 20.87
C SER A 184 21.55 -10.11 21.09
N THR A 185 21.90 -8.89 20.67
CA THR A 185 23.23 -8.32 20.91
C THR A 185 23.43 -8.01 22.39
N LEU A 186 22.43 -7.42 23.06
CA LEU A 186 22.46 -7.17 24.51
C LEU A 186 22.60 -8.46 25.31
N ILE A 187 21.84 -9.50 24.97
CA ILE A 187 21.95 -10.83 25.59
C ILE A 187 23.32 -11.44 25.31
N GLY A 188 23.85 -11.32 24.08
CA GLY A 188 25.19 -11.79 23.73
C GLY A 188 26.29 -11.13 24.56
N MET A 189 26.21 -9.83 24.78
CA MET A 189 27.11 -9.11 25.70
C MET A 189 26.90 -9.56 27.15
N GLY A 190 25.67 -9.84 27.57
CA GLY A 190 25.36 -10.38 28.89
C GLY A 190 25.99 -11.76 29.13
N VAL A 191 25.83 -12.69 28.19
CA VAL A 191 26.47 -14.02 28.24
C VAL A 191 28.00 -13.92 28.33
N LYS A 192 28.60 -12.90 27.70
CA LYS A 192 30.04 -12.60 27.80
C LYS A 192 30.45 -11.86 29.09
N GLY A 193 29.51 -11.60 30.00
CA GLY A 193 29.76 -10.93 31.27
C GLY A 193 29.92 -9.41 31.19
N LEU A 194 29.62 -8.78 30.04
CA LEU A 194 29.84 -7.35 29.81
C LEU A 194 28.70 -6.45 30.26
N VAL A 195 27.46 -6.92 30.14
CA VAL A 195 26.27 -6.13 30.46
C VAL A 195 25.35 -6.90 31.39
N ASP A 196 24.95 -6.24 32.48
CA ASP A 196 23.84 -6.67 33.31
C ASP A 196 22.54 -6.09 32.79
N ILE A 197 21.52 -6.95 32.66
CA ILE A 197 20.17 -6.61 32.24
C ILE A 197 19.27 -6.76 33.45
N ASP A 198 18.89 -5.64 34.05
CA ASP A 198 17.87 -5.61 35.09
C ASP A 198 16.50 -5.33 34.47
N ALA A 199 15.69 -6.38 34.41
CA ALA A 199 14.34 -6.35 33.89
C ALA A 199 13.27 -6.29 35.00
N SER A 200 13.64 -5.99 36.26
CA SER A 200 12.75 -6.03 37.43
C SER A 200 11.48 -5.20 37.24
N ASP A 201 11.58 -4.04 36.59
CA ASP A 201 10.43 -3.22 36.19
C ASP A 201 9.83 -3.73 34.86
N LYS A 202 8.49 -3.83 34.81
CA LYS A 202 7.79 -4.23 33.58
C LYS A 202 7.83 -3.15 32.48
N LYS A 203 8.05 -1.89 32.86
CA LYS A 203 8.01 -0.71 31.97
C LYS A 203 9.39 -0.11 31.68
N SER A 204 10.44 -0.60 32.34
CA SER A 204 11.81 -0.17 32.09
C SER A 204 12.81 -1.31 32.27
N THR A 205 13.89 -1.25 31.50
CA THR A 205 15.02 -2.16 31.61
C THR A 205 16.27 -1.33 31.89
N THR A 206 17.00 -1.67 32.95
CA THR A 206 18.27 -1.01 33.28
C THR A 206 19.42 -1.86 32.78
N LEU A 207 20.28 -1.26 31.97
CA LEU A 207 21.49 -1.88 31.42
C LEU A 207 22.70 -1.34 32.17
N THR A 208 23.50 -2.21 32.78
CA THR A 208 24.71 -1.81 33.53
C THR A 208 25.95 -2.43 32.89
N LEU A 209 26.92 -1.61 32.51
CA LEU A 209 28.19 -2.08 31.96
C LEU A 209 29.08 -2.60 33.10
N LYS A 210 29.52 -3.86 33.01
CA LYS A 210 30.46 -4.46 33.96
C LYS A 210 31.89 -4.17 33.49
N GLY A 211 32.71 -3.58 34.36
CA GLY A 211 34.06 -3.07 34.03
C GLY A 211 35.15 -4.12 33.78
N GLN A 212 34.80 -5.40 33.63
CA GLN A 212 35.75 -6.48 33.38
C GLN A 212 35.24 -7.40 32.26
N ALA A 213 35.59 -7.09 31.02
CA ALA A 213 35.80 -8.16 30.05
C ALA A 213 36.94 -7.84 29.09
N ASN A 214 37.52 -8.91 28.57
CA ASN A 214 38.51 -8.88 27.50
C ASN A 214 37.86 -8.24 26.26
N ALA A 215 38.19 -6.98 25.95
CA ALA A 215 37.77 -6.30 24.72
C ALA A 215 38.06 -7.14 23.45
N ALA A 216 39.01 -8.08 23.53
CA ALA A 216 39.34 -9.05 22.48
C ALA A 216 38.24 -10.08 22.16
N ALA A 217 37.20 -10.25 22.99
CA ALA A 217 36.13 -11.24 22.77
C ALA A 217 34.85 -10.67 22.12
N LEU A 218 34.80 -9.35 21.90
CA LEU A 218 33.64 -8.69 21.29
C LEU A 218 33.65 -8.83 19.77
N ASN A 219 32.49 -9.14 19.20
CA ASN A 219 32.32 -9.00 17.75
C ASN A 219 32.12 -7.53 17.37
N THR A 220 32.23 -7.23 16.08
CA THR A 220 32.16 -5.86 15.56
C THR A 220 30.84 -5.17 15.92
N GLU A 221 29.72 -5.89 15.91
CA GLU A 221 28.40 -5.34 16.22
C GLU A 221 28.23 -5.02 17.70
N GLU A 222 28.72 -5.90 18.59
CA GLU A 222 28.70 -5.68 20.04
C GLU A 222 29.60 -4.49 20.42
N ALA A 223 30.82 -4.39 19.87
CA ALA A 223 31.71 -3.25 20.12
C ALA A 223 31.12 -1.92 19.61
N THR A 224 30.43 -1.95 18.46
CA THR A 224 29.71 -0.77 17.94
C THR A 224 28.55 -0.38 18.86
N LEU A 225 27.79 -1.37 19.33
CA LEU A 225 26.65 -1.12 20.22
C LEU A 225 27.13 -0.59 21.57
N GLU A 226 28.13 -1.22 22.17
CA GLU A 226 28.71 -0.82 23.46
C GLU A 226 29.21 0.63 23.43
N SER A 227 30.09 0.95 22.47
CA SER A 227 30.62 2.31 22.30
C SER A 227 29.54 3.36 22.03
N SER A 228 28.52 3.03 21.22
CA SER A 228 27.44 3.97 20.88
C SER A 228 26.42 4.14 22.03
N LEU A 229 26.12 3.05 22.73
CA LEU A 229 25.06 2.99 23.75
C LEU A 229 25.54 3.52 25.09
N PHE A 230 26.74 3.12 25.52
CA PHE A 230 27.30 3.54 26.80
C PHE A 230 28.14 4.80 26.63
N GLY A 231 29.04 4.89 25.65
CA GLY A 231 29.77 6.14 25.36
C GLY A 231 30.44 6.80 26.58
N GLY A 232 30.86 6.00 27.57
CA GLY A 232 31.39 6.44 28.86
C GLY A 232 30.43 6.34 30.06
N LEU A 233 29.15 6.02 29.83
CA LEU A 233 28.16 5.73 30.88
C LEU A 233 28.38 4.33 31.46
N SER A 234 28.25 4.19 32.78
CA SER A 234 28.24 2.88 33.45
C SER A 234 26.86 2.22 33.45
N GLN A 235 25.79 3.00 33.29
CA GLN A 235 24.41 2.53 33.36
C GLN A 235 23.49 3.33 32.43
N LEU A 236 22.54 2.64 31.80
CA LEU A 236 21.52 3.22 30.93
C LEU A 236 20.15 2.61 31.25
N VAL A 237 19.16 3.47 31.49
CA VAL A 237 17.76 3.02 31.67
C VAL A 237 17.00 3.20 30.37
N LEU A 238 16.44 2.10 29.86
CA LEU A 238 15.52 2.07 28.74
C LEU A 238 14.09 2.03 29.27
N GLY A 239 13.21 2.83 28.68
CA GLY A 239 11.78 2.83 28.97
C GLY A 239 11.24 4.06 29.69
N LYS A 240 9.93 4.05 29.98
CA LYS A 240 9.11 5.14 30.57
C LYS A 240 8.98 6.40 29.72
N LYS A 241 10.05 6.86 29.08
CA LYS A 241 10.08 8.07 28.25
C LYS A 241 11.04 7.92 27.08
N TYR A 242 10.84 8.77 26.07
CA TYR A 242 11.76 8.94 24.95
C TYR A 242 13.19 9.24 25.44
N ASN A 243 14.17 8.61 24.80
CA ASN A 243 15.60 8.82 25.09
C ASN A 243 16.36 9.12 23.78
N ALA A 244 16.80 10.37 23.62
CA ALA A 244 17.50 10.84 22.43
C ALA A 244 18.88 10.20 22.24
N HIS A 245 19.60 9.95 23.34
CA HIS A 245 20.89 9.26 23.33
C HIS A 245 20.72 7.83 22.84
N PHE A 246 19.78 7.07 23.42
CA PHE A 246 19.44 5.73 22.96
C PHE A 246 19.02 5.70 21.48
N THR A 247 18.18 6.65 21.05
CA THR A 247 17.72 6.72 19.66
C THR A 247 18.89 6.95 18.70
N THR A 248 19.85 7.78 19.09
CA THR A 248 21.08 8.03 18.32
C THR A 248 21.97 6.80 18.28
N ALA A 249 22.20 6.15 19.43
CA ALA A 249 22.97 4.92 19.54
C ALA A 249 22.37 3.78 18.71
N TYR A 250 21.06 3.56 18.84
CA TYR A 250 20.33 2.57 18.07
C TYR A 250 20.41 2.88 16.58
N SER A 251 20.26 4.15 16.17
CA SER A 251 20.41 4.55 14.77
C SER A 251 21.81 4.27 14.22
N ALA A 252 22.86 4.51 15.01
CA ALA A 252 24.24 4.18 14.64
C ALA A 252 24.44 2.67 14.46
N PHE A 253 23.92 1.87 15.39
CA PHE A 253 23.91 0.40 15.29
C PHE A 253 23.18 -0.09 14.03
N ARG A 254 21.98 0.44 13.74
CA ARG A 254 21.22 0.10 12.53
C ARG A 254 21.98 0.43 11.25
N ARG A 255 22.65 1.59 11.20
CA ARG A 255 23.46 2.01 10.05
C ARG A 255 24.69 1.12 9.88
N SER A 256 25.34 0.73 10.98
CA SER A 256 26.49 -0.19 10.95
C SER A 256 26.10 -1.53 10.32
N LEU A 257 25.00 -2.13 10.78
CA LEU A 257 24.48 -3.37 10.19
C LEU A 257 24.12 -3.21 8.70
N ALA A 258 23.45 -2.11 8.34
CA ALA A 258 23.09 -1.86 6.94
C ALA A 258 24.31 -1.63 6.04
N LYS A 259 25.38 -1.03 6.57
CA LYS A 259 26.64 -0.85 5.84
C LYS A 259 27.37 -2.18 5.63
N SER A 260 27.45 -3.01 6.67
CA SER A 260 28.19 -4.29 6.63
C SER A 260 27.43 -5.39 5.89
N TYR A 261 26.10 -5.42 5.99
CA TYR A 261 25.26 -6.53 5.51
C TYR A 261 24.17 -6.11 4.51
N GLY A 262 24.19 -4.86 4.02
CA GLY A 262 23.25 -4.36 3.02
C GLY A 262 23.60 -4.77 1.59
N GLY A 263 24.38 -3.94 0.90
CA GLY A 263 24.58 -4.04 -0.56
C GLY A 263 25.21 -5.36 -1.05
N ASP A 264 26.08 -5.95 -0.24
CA ASP A 264 26.73 -7.24 -0.53
C ASP A 264 25.78 -8.44 -0.47
N TYR A 265 24.69 -8.33 0.29
CA TYR A 265 23.77 -9.43 0.59
C TYR A 265 22.40 -9.23 -0.06
N PHE A 266 21.97 -7.99 -0.29
CA PHE A 266 20.66 -7.63 -0.84
C PHE A 266 20.76 -6.50 -1.85
N ARG A 267 20.08 -6.66 -2.99
CA ARG A 267 19.85 -5.61 -3.97
C ARG A 267 18.39 -5.23 -3.93
N TRP A 268 18.12 -4.01 -3.47
CA TRP A 268 16.75 -3.49 -3.36
C TRP A 268 16.13 -3.13 -4.72
N ASN A 269 16.97 -2.92 -5.76
CA ASN A 269 16.53 -2.64 -7.14
C ASN A 269 15.48 -1.51 -7.27
N ILE A 270 15.46 -0.58 -6.29
CA ILE A 270 14.40 0.45 -6.14
C ILE A 270 14.33 1.43 -7.32
N GLY A 271 15.40 1.55 -8.10
CA GLY A 271 15.41 2.40 -9.30
C GLY A 271 14.35 1.99 -10.33
N TYR A 272 14.08 0.69 -10.48
CA TYR A 272 13.06 0.19 -11.41
C TYR A 272 11.64 0.51 -10.95
N THR A 273 11.35 0.37 -9.65
CA THR A 273 10.03 0.70 -9.10
C THR A 273 9.79 2.20 -9.10
N LEU A 274 10.84 3.00 -8.87
CA LEU A 274 10.77 4.45 -9.02
C LEU A 274 10.52 4.86 -10.49
N ALA A 275 11.21 4.24 -11.44
CA ALA A 275 10.97 4.49 -12.87
C ALA A 275 9.53 4.12 -13.27
N ALA A 276 9.02 2.99 -12.79
CA ALA A 276 7.62 2.57 -13.00
C ALA A 276 6.62 3.56 -12.38
N ALA A 277 6.92 4.10 -11.20
CA ALA A 277 6.09 5.13 -10.57
C ALA A 277 6.07 6.42 -11.40
N VAL A 278 7.22 6.86 -11.92
CA VAL A 278 7.29 8.04 -12.81
C VAL A 278 6.49 7.81 -14.10
N MET A 279 6.63 6.63 -14.73
CA MET A 279 5.84 6.28 -15.92
C MET A 279 4.33 6.24 -15.62
N THR A 280 3.96 5.70 -14.47
CA THR A 280 2.57 5.66 -14.00
C THR A 280 2.01 7.07 -13.83
N ILE A 281 2.74 7.96 -13.15
CA ILE A 281 2.33 9.36 -12.95
C ILE A 281 2.17 10.05 -14.30
N GLY A 282 3.16 9.91 -15.19
CA GLY A 282 3.10 10.48 -16.54
C GLY A 282 1.88 9.98 -17.33
N ALA A 283 1.60 8.68 -17.28
CA ALA A 283 0.43 8.07 -17.95
C ALA A 283 -0.90 8.60 -17.39
N VAL A 284 -1.01 8.73 -16.08
CA VAL A 284 -2.23 9.25 -15.43
C VAL A 284 -2.42 10.73 -15.78
N VAL A 285 -1.38 11.56 -15.69
CA VAL A 285 -1.45 12.98 -16.06
C VAL A 285 -1.86 13.14 -17.52
N PHE A 286 -1.27 12.34 -18.41
CA PHE A 286 -1.61 12.36 -19.83
C PHE A 286 -3.08 11.93 -20.05
N ALA A 287 -3.54 10.85 -19.42
CA ALA A 287 -4.93 10.41 -19.52
C ALA A 287 -5.93 11.45 -19.00
N VAL A 288 -5.62 12.11 -17.86
CA VAL A 288 -6.43 13.20 -17.30
C VAL A 288 -6.52 14.36 -18.29
N SER A 289 -5.43 14.71 -18.97
CA SER A 289 -5.44 15.79 -19.99
C SER A 289 -6.32 15.50 -21.20
N GLN A 290 -6.60 14.22 -21.47
CA GLN A 290 -7.45 13.77 -22.59
C GLN A 290 -8.89 13.47 -22.16
N ALA A 291 -9.17 13.45 -20.86
CA ALA A 291 -10.47 13.03 -20.35
C ALA A 291 -11.50 14.17 -20.46
N VAL A 292 -12.55 13.94 -21.26
CA VAL A 292 -13.73 14.82 -21.27
C VAL A 292 -14.64 14.54 -20.08
N ASN A 293 -14.76 13.26 -19.70
CA ASN A 293 -15.52 12.82 -18.53
C ASN A 293 -14.73 11.76 -17.75
N TRP A 294 -14.68 11.91 -16.44
CA TRP A 294 -14.02 10.94 -15.56
C TRP A 294 -15.06 10.10 -14.81
N HIS A 295 -15.02 8.79 -15.02
CA HIS A 295 -15.95 7.83 -14.37
C HIS A 295 -15.21 6.70 -13.65
N GLY A 296 -15.94 5.88 -12.89
CA GLY A 296 -15.37 4.86 -11.99
C GLY A 296 -14.36 3.88 -12.61
N TRP A 297 -14.49 3.51 -13.89
CA TRP A 297 -13.46 2.68 -14.53
C TRP A 297 -12.08 3.33 -14.59
N HIS A 298 -11.99 4.66 -14.72
CA HIS A 298 -10.70 5.36 -14.71
C HIS A 298 -10.05 5.27 -13.32
N THR A 299 -10.84 5.48 -12.26
CA THR A 299 -10.35 5.36 -10.89
C THR A 299 -9.92 3.92 -10.57
N LEU A 300 -10.65 2.92 -11.05
CA LEU A 300 -10.25 1.51 -10.92
C LEU A 300 -8.89 1.22 -11.56
N VAL A 301 -8.62 1.73 -12.76
CA VAL A 301 -7.30 1.53 -13.40
C VAL A 301 -6.19 2.27 -12.64
N VAL A 302 -6.45 3.47 -12.11
CA VAL A 302 -5.48 4.19 -11.25
C VAL A 302 -5.18 3.42 -9.96
N LEU A 303 -6.19 2.81 -9.34
CA LEU A 303 -5.99 1.95 -8.18
C LEU A 303 -5.22 0.68 -8.54
N ALA A 304 -5.49 0.10 -9.71
CA ALA A 304 -4.73 -1.05 -10.21
C ALA A 304 -3.24 -0.69 -10.41
N PHE A 305 -2.93 0.50 -10.93
CA PHE A 305 -1.55 1.00 -11.00
C PHE A 305 -0.87 1.08 -9.62
N ALA A 306 -1.57 1.61 -8.61
CA ALA A 306 -1.04 1.69 -7.25
C ALA A 306 -0.78 0.29 -6.67
N ALA A 307 -1.72 -0.64 -6.84
CA ALA A 307 -1.56 -2.03 -6.43
C ALA A 307 -0.39 -2.70 -7.15
N LEU A 308 -0.24 -2.47 -8.46
CA LEU A 308 0.86 -3.00 -9.27
C LEU A 308 2.23 -2.52 -8.78
N ASN A 309 2.39 -1.20 -8.61
CA ASN A 309 3.63 -0.61 -8.12
C ASN A 309 3.95 -1.10 -6.69
N GLY A 310 2.94 -1.21 -5.81
CA GLY A 310 3.10 -1.75 -4.46
C GLY A 310 3.53 -3.22 -4.46
N LEU A 311 2.92 -4.05 -5.31
CA LEU A 311 3.29 -5.45 -5.47
C LEU A 311 4.75 -5.59 -5.92
N PHE A 312 5.16 -4.87 -6.96
CA PHE A 312 6.55 -4.95 -7.43
C PHE A 312 7.54 -4.28 -6.47
N MET A 313 7.14 -3.28 -5.69
CA MET A 313 7.96 -2.77 -4.60
C MET A 313 8.26 -3.83 -3.54
N TYR A 314 7.31 -4.73 -3.29
CA TYR A 314 7.51 -5.88 -2.40
C TYR A 314 8.34 -7.01 -3.03
N LEU A 315 8.19 -7.26 -4.34
CA LEU A 315 8.85 -8.38 -5.03
C LEU A 315 10.28 -8.06 -5.52
N MET A 316 10.59 -6.80 -5.83
CA MET A 316 11.88 -6.42 -6.43
C MET A 316 13.14 -6.56 -5.54
N PRO A 317 13.04 -6.54 -4.19
CA PRO A 317 14.19 -6.82 -3.34
C PRO A 317 14.65 -8.27 -3.47
N ALA A 318 15.85 -8.48 -4.02
CA ALA A 318 16.43 -9.79 -4.24
C ALA A 318 17.74 -9.98 -3.44
N PRO A 319 17.98 -11.18 -2.87
CA PRO A 319 19.26 -11.52 -2.27
C PRO A 319 20.33 -11.70 -3.35
N THR A 320 21.57 -11.31 -3.05
CA THR A 320 22.73 -11.66 -3.89
C THR A 320 23.07 -13.15 -3.76
N PRO A 321 23.89 -13.74 -4.64
CA PRO A 321 24.34 -15.13 -4.46
C PRO A 321 25.04 -15.38 -3.11
N LYS A 322 25.88 -14.43 -2.67
CA LYS A 322 26.51 -14.43 -1.33
C LYS A 322 25.45 -14.39 -0.23
N GLY A 323 24.50 -13.46 -0.34
CA GLY A 323 23.40 -13.32 0.61
C GLY A 323 22.51 -14.57 0.69
N GLN A 324 22.20 -15.17 -0.45
CA GLN A 324 21.39 -16.38 -0.53
C GLN A 324 22.10 -17.60 0.09
N LYS A 325 23.42 -17.75 -0.14
CA LYS A 325 24.21 -18.81 0.50
C LYS A 325 24.19 -18.69 2.03
N VAL A 326 24.57 -17.53 2.55
CA VAL A 326 24.64 -17.29 4.00
C VAL A 326 23.25 -17.40 4.63
N ARG A 327 22.21 -16.88 3.97
CA ARG A 327 20.83 -17.00 4.43
C ARG A 327 20.36 -18.45 4.50
N SER A 328 20.77 -19.32 3.58
CA SER A 328 20.50 -20.75 3.65
C SER A 328 21.25 -21.44 4.79
N GLU A 329 22.49 -21.04 5.08
CA GLU A 329 23.23 -21.54 6.26
C GLU A 329 22.56 -21.13 7.57
N ILE A 330 22.14 -19.86 7.68
CA ILE A 330 21.34 -19.36 8.81
C ILE A 330 20.01 -20.11 8.91
N ALA A 331 19.35 -20.39 7.78
CA ALA A 331 18.12 -21.17 7.77
C ALA A 331 18.33 -22.60 8.28
N GLY A 332 19.46 -23.22 7.94
CA GLY A 332 19.84 -24.55 8.45
C GLY A 332 20.11 -24.55 9.94
N PHE A 333 20.78 -23.51 10.45
CA PHE A 333 21.00 -23.34 11.89
C PHE A 333 19.68 -23.05 12.64
N ARG A 334 18.82 -22.19 12.08
CA ARG A 334 17.47 -21.94 12.61
C ARG A 334 16.64 -23.23 12.66
N LEU A 335 16.69 -24.03 11.60
CA LEU A 335 16.00 -25.31 11.53
C LEU A 335 16.49 -26.25 12.63
N TYR A 336 17.78 -26.30 12.90
CA TYR A 336 18.32 -27.04 14.03
C TYR A 336 17.75 -26.53 15.36
N LEU A 337 17.85 -25.23 15.68
CA LEU A 337 17.31 -24.67 16.93
C LEU A 337 15.80 -24.92 17.10
N GLU A 338 15.06 -24.94 16.00
CA GLU A 338 13.61 -25.19 15.98
C GLU A 338 13.24 -26.67 16.14
N THR A 339 14.11 -27.60 15.71
CA THR A 339 13.81 -29.04 15.64
C THR A 339 14.75 -29.94 16.44
N ALA A 340 15.69 -29.37 17.19
CA ALA A 340 16.75 -30.08 17.91
C ALA A 340 16.22 -31.24 18.77
N GLU A 341 15.11 -31.02 19.50
CA GLU A 341 14.45 -32.03 20.32
C GLU A 341 14.04 -33.26 19.50
N LYS A 342 13.42 -33.05 18.33
CA LYS A 342 12.99 -34.13 17.44
C LYS A 342 14.17 -34.84 16.78
N LEU A 343 15.20 -34.08 16.39
CA LEU A 343 16.41 -34.64 15.79
C LEU A 343 17.14 -35.56 16.79
N GLN A 344 17.23 -35.15 18.06
CA GLN A 344 17.82 -35.97 19.12
C GLN A 344 17.01 -37.26 19.35
N MET A 345 15.68 -37.16 19.42
CA MET A 345 14.79 -38.32 19.60
C MET A 345 14.85 -39.31 18.43
N ASN A 346 15.10 -38.83 17.22
CA ASN A 346 15.18 -39.66 16.02
C ASN A 346 16.59 -40.24 15.74
N ALA A 347 17.63 -39.75 16.42
CA ALA A 347 19.02 -40.16 16.22
C ALA A 347 19.39 -41.54 16.83
N VAL A 348 18.41 -42.39 17.15
CA VAL A 348 18.55 -43.66 17.88
C VAL A 348 19.21 -44.79 17.05
N LYS A 349 19.77 -44.52 15.87
CA LYS A 349 20.52 -45.52 15.08
C LYS A 349 22.02 -45.34 15.21
N VAL A 350 22.69 -46.41 15.66
CA VAL A 350 24.14 -46.54 15.77
C VAL A 350 24.78 -46.32 14.39
N GLY A 351 25.51 -45.20 14.24
CA GLY A 351 26.30 -44.87 13.05
C GLY A 351 26.02 -43.53 12.36
N SER A 352 25.04 -42.72 12.82
CA SER A 352 24.71 -41.42 12.20
C SER A 352 25.03 -40.22 13.10
N ASP A 353 25.33 -39.07 12.47
CA ASP A 353 25.60 -37.74 13.04
C ASP A 353 24.60 -37.30 14.14
N ALA A 354 24.77 -37.82 15.35
CA ALA A 354 23.95 -37.40 16.48
C ALA A 354 24.16 -35.90 16.74
N PRO A 355 23.10 -35.12 17.02
CA PRO A 355 23.27 -33.74 17.42
C PRO A 355 24.22 -33.64 18.62
N PRO A 356 25.08 -32.60 18.70
CA PRO A 356 25.94 -32.44 19.86
C PRO A 356 25.10 -32.39 21.14
N PRO A 357 25.57 -33.00 22.24
CA PRO A 357 24.82 -33.08 23.48
C PRO A 357 24.46 -31.68 24.00
N MET A 358 23.33 -31.57 24.68
CA MET A 358 22.90 -30.33 25.29
C MET A 358 23.73 -30.04 26.55
N SER A 359 24.15 -28.80 26.75
CA SER A 359 24.81 -28.31 27.96
C SER A 359 24.39 -26.88 28.27
N THR A 360 24.57 -26.43 29.52
CA THR A 360 24.27 -25.04 29.92
C THR A 360 25.08 -24.04 29.09
N GLU A 361 26.38 -24.30 28.90
CA GLU A 361 27.25 -23.46 28.07
C GLU A 361 26.74 -23.34 26.63
N ARG A 362 26.27 -24.46 26.06
CA ARG A 362 25.75 -24.49 24.69
C ARG A 362 24.40 -23.79 24.57
N TYR A 363 23.54 -23.93 25.58
CA TYR A 363 22.30 -23.17 25.67
C TYR A 363 22.58 -21.66 25.68
N GLU A 364 23.49 -21.19 26.54
CA GLU A 364 23.87 -19.78 26.64
C GLU A 364 24.56 -19.25 25.38
N LYS A 365 25.46 -20.03 24.78
CA LYS A 365 26.15 -19.69 23.53
C LYS A 365 25.15 -19.40 22.39
N PHE A 366 24.06 -20.16 22.30
CA PHE A 366 23.10 -20.05 21.20
C PHE A 366 21.83 -19.28 21.53
N LEU A 367 21.55 -18.98 22.80
CA LEU A 367 20.41 -18.18 23.22
C LEU A 367 20.32 -16.83 22.47
N PRO A 368 21.41 -16.04 22.32
CA PRO A 368 21.40 -14.83 21.48
C PRO A 368 20.92 -15.09 20.05
N TYR A 369 21.41 -16.15 19.39
CA TYR A 369 20.99 -16.48 18.03
C TYR A 369 19.55 -16.97 17.96
N ALA A 370 19.09 -17.72 18.96
CA ALA A 370 17.72 -18.18 19.04
C ALA A 370 16.75 -17.00 19.17
N VAL A 371 17.10 -15.99 19.96
CA VAL A 371 16.36 -14.72 20.06
C VAL A 371 16.40 -13.95 18.72
N ALA A 372 17.59 -13.84 18.12
CA ALA A 372 17.77 -13.18 16.82
C ALA A 372 16.91 -13.80 15.72
N LEU A 373 16.78 -15.12 15.69
CA LEU A 373 16.04 -15.88 14.66
C LEU A 373 14.59 -16.22 15.06
N ASN A 374 14.14 -15.68 16.18
CA ASN A 374 12.80 -15.87 16.75
C ASN A 374 12.44 -17.35 16.95
N VAL A 375 13.40 -18.13 17.46
CA VAL A 375 13.31 -19.56 17.81
C VAL A 375 13.83 -19.84 19.22
N GLU A 376 13.79 -18.83 20.11
CA GLU A 376 14.18 -18.97 21.52
C GLU A 376 13.28 -19.98 22.25
N LYS A 377 11.96 -19.90 22.12
CA LYS A 377 11.02 -20.83 22.79
C LYS A 377 11.31 -22.32 22.53
N PRO A 378 11.43 -22.80 21.28
CA PRO A 378 11.76 -24.19 21.03
C PRO A 378 13.16 -24.57 21.53
N TRP A 379 14.14 -23.65 21.47
CA TRP A 379 15.48 -23.89 22.00
C TRP A 379 15.51 -24.04 23.53
N THR A 380 14.83 -23.16 24.24
CA THR A 380 14.67 -23.20 25.70
C THR A 380 13.92 -24.46 26.14
N LYS A 381 12.87 -24.84 25.41
CA LYS A 381 12.15 -26.09 25.70
C LYS A 381 13.05 -27.33 25.54
N TYR A 382 13.89 -27.34 24.50
CA TYR A 382 14.87 -28.41 24.32
C TYR A 382 15.87 -28.49 25.49
N PHE A 383 16.30 -27.33 26.01
CA PHE A 383 17.15 -27.28 27.22
C PHE A 383 16.44 -27.84 28.45
N GLU A 384 15.22 -27.35 28.75
CA GLU A 384 14.42 -27.77 29.91
C GLU A 384 14.13 -29.28 29.91
N HIS A 385 13.93 -29.88 28.72
CA HIS A 385 13.66 -31.30 28.58
C HIS A 385 14.91 -32.16 28.74
N GLN A 386 16.03 -31.78 28.11
CA GLN A 386 17.27 -32.58 28.16
C GLN A 386 18.03 -32.42 29.47
N MET A 387 17.93 -31.26 30.13
CA MET A 387 18.70 -30.89 31.32
C MET A 387 17.77 -30.32 32.41
N PRO A 388 16.78 -31.09 32.92
CA PRO A 388 15.74 -30.55 33.80
C PRO A 388 16.26 -30.04 35.14
N LYS A 389 17.34 -30.65 35.69
CA LYS A 389 17.93 -30.24 36.96
C LYS A 389 18.70 -28.93 36.82
N GLU A 390 19.53 -28.87 35.78
CA GLU A 390 20.32 -27.70 35.43
C GLU A 390 19.40 -26.55 35.03
N ALA A 391 18.32 -26.83 34.31
CA ALA A 391 17.33 -25.83 33.93
C ALA A 391 16.57 -25.27 35.16
N ALA A 392 16.22 -26.11 36.14
CA ALA A 392 15.60 -25.66 37.37
C ALA A 392 16.55 -24.80 38.25
N ALA A 393 17.85 -25.07 38.19
CA ALA A 393 18.89 -24.31 38.89
C ALA A 393 19.47 -23.15 38.06
N TYR A 394 19.00 -22.96 36.82
CA TYR A 394 19.57 -21.99 35.90
C TYR A 394 19.22 -20.57 36.34
N SER A 395 20.24 -19.76 36.59
CA SER A 395 20.11 -18.33 36.86
C SER A 395 21.15 -17.58 36.02
N PRO A 396 20.74 -16.79 35.01
CA PRO A 396 21.69 -16.09 34.16
C PRO A 396 22.44 -15.02 34.95
N ALA A 397 23.78 -15.07 34.96
CA ALA A 397 24.63 -14.10 35.66
C ALA A 397 24.49 -12.65 35.12
N TRP A 398 23.81 -12.49 33.99
CA TRP A 398 23.55 -11.24 33.29
C TRP A 398 22.10 -10.75 33.42
N GLY A 399 21.19 -11.52 34.01
CA GLY A 399 19.77 -11.19 34.09
C GLY A 399 19.29 -11.03 35.54
N SER A 400 18.77 -9.85 35.87
CA SER A 400 18.13 -9.57 37.17
C SER A 400 16.62 -9.35 37.01
N PHE A 401 15.86 -9.87 37.97
CA PHE A 401 14.40 -9.90 37.92
C PHE A 401 13.70 -9.42 39.19
N GLY A 402 14.47 -8.91 40.17
CA GLY A 402 13.96 -8.49 41.47
C GLY A 402 13.36 -9.68 42.22
N ASP A 403 12.21 -9.47 42.86
CA ASP A 403 11.51 -10.50 43.63
C ASP A 403 10.69 -11.48 42.78
N ARG A 404 10.78 -11.41 41.44
CA ARG A 404 9.98 -12.27 40.56
C ARG A 404 10.60 -13.66 40.45
N SER A 405 9.82 -14.66 40.84
CA SER A 405 10.14 -16.07 40.61
C SER A 405 9.43 -16.59 39.36
N PHE A 406 10.13 -17.41 38.57
CA PHE A 406 9.60 -18.04 37.38
C PHE A 406 9.52 -19.56 37.58
N ARG A 407 8.46 -20.17 37.04
CA ARG A 407 8.26 -21.63 37.13
C ARG A 407 9.23 -22.42 36.25
N ASN A 408 9.73 -21.79 35.19
CA ASN A 408 10.66 -22.36 34.22
C ASN A 408 11.41 -21.23 33.50
N ILE A 409 12.41 -21.60 32.70
CA ILE A 409 13.27 -20.66 31.97
C ILE A 409 12.48 -19.98 30.85
N GLY A 410 11.56 -20.69 30.19
CA GLY A 410 10.70 -20.10 29.16
C GLY A 410 9.92 -18.88 29.64
N GLY A 411 9.33 -18.94 30.84
CA GLY A 411 8.62 -17.80 31.44
C GLY A 411 9.55 -16.64 31.82
N MET A 412 10.78 -16.95 32.23
CA MET A 412 11.82 -15.95 32.52
C MET A 412 12.25 -15.21 31.24
N ASN A 413 12.49 -15.93 30.15
CA ASN A 413 12.87 -15.34 28.86
C ASN A 413 11.73 -14.49 28.28
N ASP A 414 10.47 -14.95 28.37
CA ASP A 414 9.30 -14.16 27.94
C ASP A 414 9.21 -12.82 28.69
N ALA A 415 9.53 -12.80 29.99
CA ALA A 415 9.55 -11.58 30.80
C ALA A 415 10.68 -10.61 30.41
N ILE A 416 11.91 -11.09 30.17
CA ILE A 416 13.01 -10.27 29.63
C ILE A 416 12.61 -9.69 28.28
N MET A 417 12.17 -10.53 27.35
CA MET A 417 11.82 -10.12 26.00
C MET A 417 10.70 -9.08 26.01
N SER A 418 9.68 -9.25 26.85
CA SER A 418 8.60 -8.29 27.01
C SER A 418 9.08 -6.96 27.60
N SER A 419 9.90 -6.99 28.66
CA SER A 419 10.43 -5.77 29.30
C SER A 419 11.34 -5.01 28.34
N MET A 420 12.26 -5.69 27.67
CA MET A 420 13.18 -5.08 26.70
C MET A 420 12.45 -4.51 25.49
N ASN A 421 11.49 -5.23 24.89
CA ASN A 421 10.71 -4.70 23.78
C ASN A 421 9.94 -3.44 24.19
N THR A 422 9.34 -3.44 25.38
CA THR A 422 8.61 -2.28 25.92
C THR A 422 9.55 -1.11 26.20
N GLY A 423 10.70 -1.37 26.82
CA GLY A 423 11.72 -0.38 27.14
C GLY A 423 12.30 0.27 25.88
N VAL A 424 12.67 -0.53 24.89
CA VAL A 424 13.17 -0.05 23.59
C VAL A 424 12.10 0.76 22.86
N ALA A 425 10.87 0.24 22.75
CA ALA A 425 9.80 0.91 22.01
C ALA A 425 9.42 2.27 22.62
N SER A 426 9.37 2.36 23.95
CA SER A 426 9.04 3.62 24.63
C SER A 426 10.18 4.64 24.67
N SER A 427 11.43 4.20 24.44
CA SER A 427 12.58 5.09 24.29
C SER A 427 12.76 5.65 22.87
N LEU A 428 11.97 5.20 21.90
CA LEU A 428 11.95 5.69 20.51
C LEU A 428 10.82 6.72 20.28
N PRO A 429 10.93 7.60 19.26
CA PRO A 429 9.88 8.58 18.95
C PRO A 429 8.60 7.90 18.43
N GLN A 430 7.44 8.35 18.90
CA GLN A 430 6.12 7.86 18.46
C GLN A 430 5.53 8.76 17.36
N SER A 431 4.95 8.17 16.30
CA SER A 431 4.24 8.90 15.23
C SER A 431 2.72 8.76 15.40
N SER A 432 1.97 9.87 15.37
CA SER A 432 0.50 9.89 15.31
C SER A 432 0.02 10.11 13.86
N SER A 433 -0.97 9.34 13.40
CA SER A 433 -1.60 9.51 12.09
C SER A 433 -3.11 9.72 12.26
N SER A 434 -3.63 10.86 11.80
CA SER A 434 -5.06 11.15 11.70
C SER A 434 -5.52 11.03 10.25
N SER A 435 -6.64 10.34 10.02
CA SER A 435 -7.29 10.19 8.71
C SER A 435 -8.70 10.80 8.78
N GLY A 436 -8.93 11.88 8.03
CA GLY A 436 -10.26 12.45 7.78
C GLY A 436 -10.77 12.08 6.39
N SER A 437 -12.03 11.70 6.27
CA SER A 437 -12.71 11.49 4.98
C SER A 437 -14.00 12.30 4.95
N GLY A 438 -14.07 13.27 4.04
CA GLY A 438 -15.27 14.01 3.67
C GLY A 438 -16.07 13.27 2.59
N GLY A 439 -17.38 13.53 2.55
CA GLY A 439 -18.36 12.87 1.69
C GLY A 439 -18.56 13.48 0.29
N GLY A 440 -19.57 12.97 -0.42
CA GLY A 440 -20.02 13.52 -1.71
C GLY A 440 -21.34 12.93 -2.23
N GLY A 441 -22.32 13.82 -2.50
CA GLY A 441 -22.91 14.15 -3.83
C GLY A 441 -23.76 13.16 -4.67
N PHE A 442 -24.90 13.66 -5.19
CA PHE A 442 -25.94 13.05 -6.06
C PHE A 442 -25.82 13.40 -7.59
N SER A 443 -26.77 12.93 -8.44
CA SER A 443 -26.77 12.83 -9.94
C SER A 443 -27.84 13.68 -10.70
N GLY A 444 -27.62 13.87 -12.02
CA GLY A 444 -28.63 14.24 -13.06
C GLY A 444 -28.01 14.50 -14.45
N GLY A 445 -28.49 13.86 -15.54
CA GLY A 445 -27.85 13.89 -16.87
C GLY A 445 -28.79 13.96 -18.09
N GLY A 446 -28.34 14.65 -19.15
CA GLY A 446 -28.98 14.85 -20.46
C GLY A 446 -28.51 16.17 -21.11
N GLY A 447 -28.24 16.20 -22.42
CA GLY A 447 -27.69 17.37 -23.12
C GLY A 447 -28.77 18.29 -23.72
N GLY A 448 -28.66 19.60 -23.46
CA GLY A 448 -29.57 20.65 -23.92
C GLY A 448 -30.63 21.04 -22.87
N GLY A 449 -30.77 22.34 -22.61
CA GLY A 449 -31.62 22.94 -21.56
C GLY A 449 -30.87 23.22 -20.25
N GLY A 450 -30.48 24.48 -20.03
CA GLY A 450 -29.88 24.95 -18.78
C GLY A 450 -30.93 25.47 -17.77
N GLY A 451 -30.50 25.77 -16.56
CA GLY A 451 -31.32 26.45 -15.55
C GLY A 451 -30.92 27.91 -15.41
N GLY A 452 -31.89 28.78 -15.21
CA GLY A 452 -31.68 30.19 -14.86
C GLY A 452 -32.29 30.54 -13.51
N GLY A 453 -31.71 31.55 -12.87
CA GLY A 453 -32.20 32.18 -11.65
C GLY A 453 -32.26 33.70 -11.82
N GLY A 454 -33.02 34.37 -10.96
CA GLY A 454 -33.06 35.83 -10.90
C GLY A 454 -31.73 36.41 -10.41
N TRP A 455 -31.45 37.65 -10.79
CA TRP A 455 -30.27 38.41 -10.37
C TRP A 455 -30.59 39.29 -9.17
#